data_AF-A0A926VZ08-F1
#
_entry.id   AF-A0A926VZ08-F1
#
_cell.length_a   1.000
_cell.length_b   1.000
_cell.length_c   1.000
_cell.angle_alpha   90.00
_cell.angle_beta   90.00
_cell.angle_gamma   90.00
#
_symmetry.space_group_name_H-M   'P 1'
#
loop_
_entity.id
_entity.type
_entity.pdbx_description
1 polymer ?
#
loop_
_entity_poly.entity_id
_entity_poly.type
_entity_poly.pdbx_seq_one_letter_code
_entity_poly.pdbx_strand_id
1 'polypeptide(L)'
;MDVELQILKHLARDAHPTVAIVDEYCAEYKDLFKEVRNYECFKYLHMGIISTIKRKSLPEIAKVVSINSAQSLHHFLANSDWSVNKLKQRRLNRLKKQLDGRAITLVIDETGDRKKGKKTDDVARQYLGSVGKIDNGIVSVNAYGVCANITFPLIVKVFKPKGTLKESDKYKTKIELASEIITELIESGFNIELVLADSLYGESSQFIRKLAEYKLGYVVAIRSNHGVWLPAGQRVRANKWCKFERTFSNQKSEIRYIREIIYGKKRAITYWEITTDPETMP
;
A
#
# COMPACT_ATOMS: atom_id res chain seq x y z
N MET A 1 -25.57 -27.83 36.85
CA MET A 1 -24.73 -27.35 35.74
C MET A 1 -23.33 -27.26 36.28
N ASP A 2 -22.46 -28.15 35.82
CA ASP A 2 -21.25 -28.54 36.54
C ASP A 2 -20.19 -27.43 36.55
N VAL A 3 -19.70 -27.07 37.74
CA VAL A 3 -18.67 -26.03 37.94
C VAL A 3 -17.38 -26.45 37.21
N GLU A 4 -17.10 -27.75 37.13
CA GLU A 4 -16.01 -28.31 36.33
C GLU A 4 -16.12 -28.01 34.83
N LEU A 5 -17.32 -28.11 34.24
CA LEU A 5 -17.56 -27.77 32.82
C LEU A 5 -17.40 -26.27 32.55
N GLN A 6 -17.66 -25.42 33.55
CA GLN A 6 -17.40 -23.98 33.47
C GLN A 6 -15.91 -23.67 33.60
N ILE A 7 -15.18 -24.34 34.48
CA ILE A 7 -13.73 -24.20 34.63
C ILE A 7 -12.99 -24.69 33.38
N LEU A 8 -13.41 -25.83 32.80
CA LEU A 8 -12.88 -26.33 31.52
C LEU A 8 -13.12 -25.37 30.34
N LYS A 9 -14.20 -24.58 30.36
CA LYS A 9 -14.43 -23.52 29.35
C LYS A 9 -13.43 -22.36 29.45
N HIS A 10 -12.77 -22.20 30.59
CA HIS A 10 -11.80 -21.13 30.87
C HIS A 10 -10.34 -21.63 30.92
N LEU A 11 -10.11 -22.94 30.83
CA LEU A 11 -8.76 -23.49 30.66
C LEU A 11 -8.18 -23.13 29.29
N ALA A 12 -6.88 -22.89 29.26
CA ALA A 12 -6.14 -22.66 28.03
C ALA A 12 -6.25 -23.90 27.14
N ARG A 13 -7.07 -23.81 26.09
CA ARG A 13 -7.17 -24.83 25.05
C ARG A 13 -6.37 -24.41 23.83
N ASP A 14 -5.95 -25.36 23.00
CA ASP A 14 -5.41 -25.01 21.70
C ASP A 14 -6.49 -24.52 20.75
N ALA A 15 -6.05 -23.70 19.79
CA ALA A 15 -6.89 -23.24 18.71
C ALA A 15 -7.23 -24.41 17.79
N HIS A 16 -8.46 -24.45 17.30
CA HIS A 16 -8.86 -25.47 16.33
C HIS A 16 -7.98 -25.35 15.07
N PRO A 17 -7.51 -26.50 14.53
CA PRO A 17 -6.74 -26.50 13.29
C PRO A 17 -7.61 -26.02 12.11
N THR A 18 -6.98 -25.44 11.10
CA THR A 18 -7.62 -25.11 9.82
C THR A 18 -6.92 -25.84 8.68
N VAL A 19 -6.45 -25.14 7.65
CA VAL A 19 -5.56 -25.69 6.62
C VAL A 19 -4.11 -25.39 7.00
N ALA A 20 -3.20 -26.33 6.73
CA ALA A 20 -1.81 -26.26 7.17
C ALA A 20 -1.12 -24.93 6.81
N ILE A 21 -1.28 -24.45 5.57
CA ILE A 21 -0.68 -23.18 5.12
C ILE A 21 -1.14 -21.96 5.93
N VAL A 22 -2.41 -21.92 6.36
CA VAL A 22 -2.94 -20.84 7.20
C VAL A 22 -2.45 -21.01 8.63
N ASP A 23 -2.46 -22.23 9.14
CA ASP A 23 -2.01 -22.54 10.49
C ASP A 23 -0.53 -22.21 10.69
N GLU A 24 0.33 -22.59 9.75
CA GLU A 24 1.76 -22.28 9.72
C GLU A 24 2.02 -20.78 9.60
N TYR A 25 1.30 -20.09 8.70
CA TYR A 25 1.44 -18.64 8.56
C TYR A 25 1.00 -17.91 9.83
N CYS A 26 -0.15 -18.26 10.38
CA CYS A 26 -0.73 -17.61 11.55
C CYS A 26 0.00 -17.96 12.85
N ALA A 27 0.69 -19.12 12.95
CA ALA A 27 1.41 -19.54 14.14
C ALA A 27 2.39 -18.48 14.66
N GLU A 28 3.07 -17.79 13.74
CA GLU A 28 3.97 -16.68 14.04
C GLU A 28 3.29 -15.44 14.62
N TYR A 29 1.96 -15.42 14.79
CA TYR A 29 1.20 -14.32 15.38
C TYR A 29 0.45 -14.73 16.65
N LYS A 30 0.52 -16.01 17.07
CA LYS A 30 -0.27 -16.55 18.19
C LYS A 30 -0.10 -15.74 19.48
N ASP A 31 1.13 -15.33 19.79
CA ASP A 31 1.51 -14.56 20.98
C ASP A 31 0.91 -13.14 21.01
N LEU A 32 0.40 -12.65 19.88
CA LEU A 32 -0.25 -11.33 19.81
C LEU A 32 -1.70 -11.34 20.29
N PHE A 33 -2.27 -12.52 20.54
CA PHE A 33 -3.64 -12.70 20.98
C PHE A 33 -3.68 -13.29 22.39
N LYS A 34 -4.28 -12.56 23.33
CA LYS A 34 -4.49 -13.04 24.70
C LYS A 34 -5.47 -14.22 24.76
N GLU A 35 -6.52 -14.14 23.94
CA GLU A 35 -7.60 -15.12 23.89
C GLU A 35 -7.46 -16.03 22.67
N VAL A 36 -7.54 -17.35 22.89
CA VAL A 36 -7.47 -18.37 21.83
C VAL A 36 -8.53 -18.14 20.77
N ARG A 37 -9.73 -17.68 21.15
CA ARG A 37 -10.83 -17.37 20.23
C ARG A 37 -10.51 -16.22 19.28
N ASN A 38 -9.72 -15.24 19.72
CA ASN A 38 -9.28 -14.14 18.86
C ASN A 38 -8.25 -14.63 17.85
N TYR A 39 -7.33 -15.50 18.28
CA TYR A 39 -6.40 -16.15 17.37
C TYR A 39 -7.10 -17.04 16.34
N GLU A 40 -8.15 -17.78 16.72
CA GLU A 40 -8.98 -18.53 15.78
C GLU A 40 -9.67 -17.61 14.76
N CYS A 41 -10.27 -16.50 15.21
CA CYS A 41 -10.87 -15.51 14.30
C CYS A 41 -9.85 -14.94 13.31
N PHE A 42 -8.61 -14.70 13.75
CA PHE A 42 -7.51 -14.30 12.86
C PHE A 42 -7.24 -15.34 11.77
N LYS A 43 -7.17 -16.64 12.14
CA LYS A 43 -7.02 -17.75 11.18
C LYS A 43 -8.20 -17.82 10.21
N TYR A 44 -9.42 -17.73 10.72
CA TYR A 44 -10.65 -17.79 9.93
C TYR A 44 -10.77 -16.63 8.94
N LEU A 45 -10.32 -15.42 9.30
CA LEU A 45 -10.25 -14.32 8.35
C LEU A 45 -9.28 -14.60 7.20
N HIS A 46 -8.11 -15.17 7.47
CA HIS A 46 -7.17 -15.56 6.41
C HIS A 46 -7.80 -16.58 5.47
N MET A 47 -8.40 -17.64 6.02
CA MET A 47 -9.18 -18.62 5.25
C MET A 47 -10.26 -17.98 4.37
N GLY A 48 -11.06 -17.09 4.94
CA GLY A 48 -12.11 -16.37 4.22
C GLY A 48 -11.57 -15.52 3.08
N ILE A 49 -10.50 -14.77 3.33
CA ILE A 49 -9.88 -13.88 2.34
C ILE A 49 -9.27 -14.67 1.18
N ILE A 50 -8.54 -15.76 1.45
CA ILE A 50 -7.88 -16.56 0.40
C ILE A 50 -8.83 -17.54 -0.33
N SER A 51 -10.01 -17.81 0.21
CA SER A 51 -11.00 -18.71 -0.43
C SER A 51 -11.48 -18.19 -1.78
N THR A 52 -12.25 -18.99 -2.51
CA THR A 52 -12.81 -18.61 -3.82
C THR A 52 -14.13 -17.84 -3.74
N ILE A 53 -14.64 -17.53 -2.54
CA ILE A 53 -15.93 -16.83 -2.42
C ILE A 53 -15.89 -15.44 -3.06
N LYS A 54 -16.96 -15.11 -3.79
CA LYS A 54 -17.09 -13.87 -4.55
C LYS A 54 -17.15 -12.63 -3.66
N ARG A 55 -17.84 -12.70 -2.52
CA ARG A 55 -18.00 -11.59 -1.58
C ARG A 55 -17.28 -11.91 -0.28
N LYS A 56 -16.29 -11.10 0.06
CA LYS A 56 -15.45 -11.24 1.26
C LYS A 56 -16.06 -10.54 2.50
N SER A 57 -17.38 -10.62 2.66
CA SER A 57 -18.03 -10.05 3.85
C SER A 57 -17.90 -11.01 5.04
N LEU A 58 -17.95 -10.49 6.27
CA LEU A 58 -17.84 -11.32 7.48
C LEU A 58 -18.90 -12.43 7.55
N PRO A 59 -20.18 -12.22 7.16
CA PRO A 59 -21.16 -13.31 7.11
C PRO A 59 -20.82 -14.40 6.09
N GLU A 60 -20.28 -14.04 4.93
CA GLU A 60 -19.89 -15.03 3.91
C GLU A 60 -18.63 -15.80 4.35
N ILE A 61 -17.67 -15.12 4.96
CA ILE A 61 -16.50 -15.77 5.55
C ILE A 61 -16.93 -16.73 6.66
N ALA A 62 -17.85 -16.32 7.53
CA ALA A 62 -18.35 -17.16 8.64
C ALA A 62 -18.97 -18.47 8.15
N LYS A 63 -19.69 -18.45 7.02
CA LYS A 63 -20.25 -19.66 6.39
C LYS A 63 -19.16 -20.62 5.91
N VAL A 64 -18.11 -20.08 5.25
CA VAL A 64 -17.01 -20.89 4.70
C VAL A 64 -16.20 -21.57 5.80
N VAL A 65 -15.96 -20.87 6.90
CA VAL A 65 -15.17 -21.39 8.03
C VAL A 65 -16.04 -22.10 9.07
N SER A 66 -17.31 -22.34 8.76
CA SER A 66 -18.28 -23.10 9.57
C SER A 66 -18.41 -22.62 11.02
N ILE A 67 -18.33 -21.31 11.25
CA ILE A 67 -18.59 -20.72 12.58
C ILE A 67 -20.04 -20.24 12.69
N ASN A 68 -20.65 -20.52 13.84
CA ASN A 68 -22.09 -20.30 14.05
C ASN A 68 -22.54 -18.84 13.98
N SER A 69 -21.62 -17.87 14.12
CA SER A 69 -21.98 -16.46 14.10
C SER A 69 -20.87 -15.57 13.55
N ALA A 70 -21.21 -14.79 12.52
CA ALA A 70 -20.38 -13.72 11.99
C ALA A 70 -20.07 -12.62 13.03
N GLN A 71 -20.84 -12.58 14.14
CA GLN A 71 -20.61 -11.64 15.24
C GLN A 71 -19.25 -11.86 15.90
N SER A 72 -18.74 -13.09 15.90
CA SER A 72 -17.39 -13.39 16.42
C SER A 72 -16.31 -12.69 15.60
N LEU A 73 -16.38 -12.74 14.27
CA LEU A 73 -15.46 -12.04 13.38
C LEU A 73 -15.60 -10.51 13.47
N HIS A 74 -16.83 -10.03 13.62
CA HIS A 74 -17.07 -8.59 13.82
C HIS A 74 -16.46 -8.11 15.15
N HIS A 75 -16.71 -8.84 16.24
CA HIS A 75 -16.13 -8.54 17.55
C HIS A 75 -14.59 -8.62 17.49
N PHE A 76 -14.05 -9.60 16.77
CA PHE A 76 -12.62 -9.71 16.52
C PHE A 76 -12.06 -8.43 15.90
N LEU A 77 -12.68 -7.90 14.84
CA LEU A 77 -12.19 -6.69 14.17
C LEU A 77 -12.44 -5.39 14.93
N ALA A 78 -13.57 -5.28 15.63
CA ALA A 78 -14.02 -4.01 16.20
C ALA A 78 -13.59 -3.81 17.66
N ASN A 79 -13.57 -4.87 18.48
CA ASN A 79 -13.53 -4.74 19.94
C ASN A 79 -12.42 -5.56 20.62
N SER A 80 -11.78 -6.49 19.90
CA SER A 80 -10.82 -7.38 20.52
C SER A 80 -9.47 -6.70 20.77
N ASP A 81 -8.84 -7.05 21.88
CA ASP A 81 -7.60 -6.43 22.37
C ASP A 81 -6.34 -6.95 21.64
N TRP A 82 -6.25 -6.69 20.35
CA TRP A 82 -5.04 -6.89 19.55
C TRP A 82 -4.62 -5.57 18.89
N SER A 83 -3.32 -5.42 18.63
CA SER A 83 -2.77 -4.16 18.11
C SER A 83 -2.48 -4.26 16.61
N VAL A 84 -3.12 -3.39 15.82
CA VAL A 84 -2.81 -3.20 14.39
C VAL A 84 -1.31 -2.93 14.19
N ASN A 85 -0.70 -2.13 15.06
CA ASN A 85 0.73 -1.82 14.98
C ASN A 85 1.60 -3.06 15.24
N LYS A 86 1.28 -3.90 16.24
CA LYS A 86 2.03 -5.13 16.50
C LYS A 86 1.91 -6.12 15.33
N LEU A 87 0.70 -6.30 14.78
CA LEU A 87 0.48 -7.11 13.58
C LEU A 87 1.28 -6.59 12.37
N LYS A 88 1.21 -5.27 12.12
CA LYS A 88 1.97 -4.60 11.05
C LYS A 88 3.47 -4.87 11.20
N GLN A 89 4.01 -4.66 12.39
CA GLN A 89 5.44 -4.86 12.66
C GLN A 89 5.87 -6.32 12.52
N ARG A 90 5.08 -7.28 13.03
CA ARG A 90 5.37 -8.72 12.86
C ARG A 90 5.42 -9.11 11.38
N ARG A 91 4.43 -8.66 10.59
CA ARG A 91 4.38 -8.91 9.13
C ARG A 91 5.56 -8.28 8.40
N LEU A 92 5.90 -7.03 8.69
CA LEU A 92 7.04 -6.34 8.07
C LEU A 92 8.38 -7.00 8.43
N ASN A 93 8.56 -7.41 9.69
CA ASN A 93 9.76 -8.14 10.11
C ASN A 93 9.89 -9.50 9.41
N ARG A 94 8.78 -10.23 9.24
CA ARG A 94 8.77 -11.48 8.47
C ARG A 94 9.16 -11.22 7.01
N LEU A 95 8.55 -10.23 6.35
CA LEU A 95 8.91 -9.84 4.98
C LEU A 95 10.39 -9.48 4.85
N LYS A 96 10.91 -8.67 5.78
CA LYS A 96 12.33 -8.28 5.79
C LYS A 96 13.26 -9.49 5.92
N LYS A 97 12.94 -10.46 6.79
CA LYS A 97 13.70 -11.73 6.89
C LYS A 97 13.70 -12.48 5.56
N GLN A 98 12.58 -12.54 4.85
CA GLN A 98 12.47 -13.20 3.54
C GLN A 98 13.21 -12.43 2.42
N LEU A 99 13.35 -11.12 2.57
CA LEU A 99 14.15 -10.31 1.66
C LEU A 99 15.65 -10.54 1.85
N ASP A 100 16.09 -10.92 3.04
CA ASP A 100 17.50 -11.24 3.35
C ASP A 100 18.46 -10.12 2.88
N GLY A 101 18.14 -8.88 3.24
CA GLY A 101 18.94 -7.71 2.88
C GLY A 101 18.84 -7.24 1.43
N ARG A 102 18.15 -7.98 0.55
CA ARG A 102 17.93 -7.58 -0.85
C ARG A 102 17.25 -6.21 -0.91
N ALA A 103 17.75 -5.37 -1.81
CA ALA A 103 17.16 -4.09 -2.10
C ALA A 103 15.78 -4.27 -2.76
N ILE A 104 14.89 -3.32 -2.50
CA ILE A 104 13.56 -3.28 -3.08
C ILE A 104 13.35 -1.98 -3.85
N THR A 105 12.58 -2.06 -4.93
CA THR A 105 11.93 -0.88 -5.50
C THR A 105 10.63 -0.61 -4.72
N LEU A 106 10.52 0.57 -4.14
CA LEU A 106 9.35 1.04 -3.41
C LEU A 106 8.40 1.76 -4.36
N VAL A 107 7.14 1.34 -4.41
CA VAL A 107 6.07 2.00 -5.17
C VAL A 107 5.12 2.69 -4.20
N ILE A 108 4.94 3.99 -4.38
CA ILE A 108 3.95 4.79 -3.65
C ILE A 108 2.79 5.11 -4.59
N ASP A 109 1.59 4.74 -4.18
CA ASP A 109 0.38 5.02 -4.95
C ASP A 109 -0.85 5.18 -4.04
N GLU A 110 -1.86 5.86 -4.55
CA GLU A 110 -3.13 6.08 -3.88
C GLU A 110 -4.18 5.10 -4.36
N THR A 111 -5.03 4.63 -3.46
CA THR A 111 -6.18 3.82 -3.84
C THR A 111 -7.42 4.33 -3.16
N GLY A 112 -8.43 4.63 -3.97
CA GLY A 112 -9.76 5.03 -3.53
C GLY A 112 -10.72 3.85 -3.52
N ASP A 113 -11.54 3.75 -2.49
CA ASP A 113 -12.66 2.81 -2.43
C ASP A 113 -13.98 3.59 -2.33
N ARG A 114 -14.88 3.31 -3.28
CA ARG A 114 -16.13 4.05 -3.44
C ARG A 114 -17.11 3.66 -2.34
N LYS A 115 -17.73 4.66 -1.71
CA LYS A 115 -18.70 4.45 -0.62
C LYS A 115 -20.01 5.19 -0.88
N LYS A 116 -21.11 4.61 -0.39
CA LYS A 116 -22.43 5.26 -0.36
C LYS A 116 -22.72 5.77 1.05
N GLY A 117 -23.21 6.99 1.17
CA GLY A 117 -23.58 7.61 2.44
C GLY A 117 -22.40 8.21 3.22
N LYS A 118 -22.64 8.53 4.50
CA LYS A 118 -21.72 9.27 5.38
C LYS A 118 -21.30 8.51 6.65
N LYS A 119 -21.63 7.22 6.76
CA LYS A 119 -21.41 6.41 7.97
C LYS A 119 -20.03 5.75 8.03
N THR A 120 -19.28 5.73 6.93
CA THR A 120 -17.92 5.21 6.92
C THR A 120 -16.96 6.30 7.36
N ASP A 121 -16.09 6.01 8.32
CA ASP A 121 -15.04 6.94 8.74
C ASP A 121 -14.22 7.42 7.54
N ASP A 122 -13.84 8.69 7.57
CA ASP A 122 -13.01 9.37 6.56
C ASP A 122 -13.60 9.40 5.14
N VAL A 123 -14.90 9.09 4.98
CA VAL A 123 -15.58 9.20 3.70
C VAL A 123 -15.82 10.65 3.31
N ALA A 124 -15.42 11.03 2.09
CA ALA A 124 -15.69 12.35 1.55
C ALA A 124 -15.81 12.32 0.02
N ARG A 125 -16.32 13.43 -0.53
CA ARG A 125 -16.27 13.72 -1.97
C ARG A 125 -14.85 14.13 -2.35
N GLN A 126 -14.14 13.24 -3.04
CA GLN A 126 -12.75 13.43 -3.44
C GLN A 126 -12.45 12.68 -4.74
N TYR A 127 -11.33 12.99 -5.40
CA TYR A 127 -10.91 12.24 -6.57
C TYR A 127 -10.56 10.80 -6.18
N LEU A 128 -11.24 9.82 -6.79
CA LEU A 128 -10.98 8.40 -6.59
C LEU A 128 -10.27 7.88 -7.85
N GLY A 129 -8.97 7.60 -7.75
CA GLY A 129 -8.16 7.13 -8.88
C GLY A 129 -8.72 5.86 -9.53
N SER A 130 -9.25 4.93 -8.73
CA SER A 130 -9.88 3.68 -9.20
C SER A 130 -11.14 3.88 -10.05
N VAL A 131 -11.79 5.05 -9.96
CA VAL A 131 -13.02 5.40 -10.70
C VAL A 131 -12.76 6.53 -11.71
N GLY A 132 -11.57 7.14 -11.70
CA GLY A 132 -11.17 8.22 -12.60
C GLY A 132 -11.94 9.53 -12.42
N LYS A 133 -12.65 9.73 -11.31
CA LYS A 133 -13.50 10.91 -11.10
C LYS A 133 -13.65 11.29 -9.62
N ILE A 134 -14.20 12.48 -9.39
CA ILE A 134 -14.63 12.90 -8.05
C ILE A 134 -15.89 12.13 -7.66
N ASP A 135 -15.77 11.30 -6.63
CA ASP A 135 -16.89 10.58 -6.03
C ASP A 135 -16.77 10.49 -4.51
N ASN A 136 -17.81 10.00 -3.87
CA ASN A 136 -17.81 9.75 -2.43
C ASN A 136 -17.05 8.45 -2.13
N GLY A 137 -16.03 8.52 -1.29
CA GLY A 137 -15.20 7.37 -0.97
C GLY A 137 -14.14 7.66 0.07
N ILE A 138 -13.44 6.60 0.43
CA ILE A 138 -12.23 6.66 1.27
C ILE A 138 -11.01 6.56 0.35
N VAL A 139 -9.90 7.18 0.74
CA VAL A 139 -8.63 7.09 0.01
C VAL A 139 -7.53 6.68 0.97
N SER A 140 -6.64 5.82 0.49
CA SER A 140 -5.45 5.40 1.23
C SER A 140 -4.20 5.67 0.39
N VAL A 141 -3.11 6.04 1.07
CA VAL A 141 -1.76 6.05 0.52
C VAL A 141 -1.12 4.71 0.84
N ASN A 142 -0.64 4.03 -0.19
CA ASN A 142 -0.15 2.66 -0.12
C ASN A 142 1.31 2.62 -0.56
N ALA A 143 2.11 1.87 0.19
CA ALA A 143 3.44 1.46 -0.21
C ALA A 143 3.45 -0.03 -0.56
N TYR A 144 4.03 -0.33 -1.71
CA TYR A 144 4.32 -1.69 -2.16
C TYR A 144 5.82 -1.84 -2.40
N GLY A 145 6.38 -2.99 -2.03
CA GLY A 145 7.72 -3.37 -2.42
C GLY A 145 7.68 -4.23 -3.67
N VAL A 146 8.66 -4.04 -4.55
CA VAL A 146 8.91 -4.90 -5.71
C VAL A 146 10.32 -5.45 -5.59
N CYS A 147 10.44 -6.78 -5.64
CA CYS A 147 11.71 -7.49 -5.65
C CYS A 147 11.56 -8.78 -6.47
N ALA A 148 12.50 -9.05 -7.38
CA ALA A 148 12.47 -10.25 -8.24
C ALA A 148 11.11 -10.49 -8.94
N ASN A 149 10.51 -9.43 -9.50
CA ASN A 149 9.18 -9.45 -10.15
C ASN A 149 7.99 -9.82 -9.25
N ILE A 150 8.18 -9.84 -7.93
CA ILE A 150 7.11 -10.04 -6.96
C ILE A 150 6.78 -8.71 -6.32
N THR A 151 5.49 -8.33 -6.38
CA THR A 151 4.95 -7.16 -5.68
C THR A 151 4.31 -7.60 -4.36
N PHE A 152 4.63 -6.92 -3.27
CA PHE A 152 4.06 -7.21 -1.94
C PHE A 152 3.69 -5.93 -1.18
N PRO A 153 2.60 -5.94 -0.40
CA PRO A 153 2.17 -4.76 0.35
C PRO A 153 3.10 -4.47 1.53
N LEU A 154 3.43 -3.20 1.76
CA LEU A 154 4.29 -2.74 2.86
C LEU A 154 3.52 -1.96 3.91
N ILE A 155 3.11 -0.73 3.65
CA ILE A 155 2.38 0.09 4.63
C ILE A 155 1.21 0.76 3.93
N VAL A 156 0.09 0.87 4.64
CA VAL A 156 -1.09 1.61 4.20
C VAL A 156 -1.44 2.65 5.25
N LYS A 157 -1.70 3.88 4.82
CA LYS A 157 -2.25 4.94 5.67
C LYS A 157 -3.51 5.51 5.04
N VAL A 158 -4.59 5.57 5.81
CA VAL A 158 -5.85 6.19 5.36
C VAL A 158 -5.66 7.71 5.34
N PHE A 159 -6.00 8.33 4.22
CA PHE A 159 -6.04 9.78 4.11
C PHE A 159 -7.33 10.29 4.73
N LYS A 160 -7.20 11.27 5.64
CA LYS A 160 -8.32 11.88 6.36
C LYS A 160 -8.58 13.30 5.85
N PRO A 161 -9.64 13.52 5.05
CA PRO A 161 -10.02 14.85 4.60
C PRO A 161 -10.30 15.78 5.80
N LYS A 162 -10.05 17.09 5.66
CA LYS A 162 -10.21 18.06 6.77
C LYS A 162 -11.59 18.01 7.44
N GLY A 163 -12.65 17.78 6.67
CA GLY A 163 -14.02 17.71 7.19
C GLY A 163 -14.40 16.41 7.89
N THR A 164 -13.50 15.42 7.97
CA THR A 164 -13.74 14.11 8.61
C THR A 164 -12.88 13.88 9.85
N LEU A 165 -12.02 14.85 10.20
CA LEU A 165 -11.09 14.74 11.33
C LEU A 165 -11.85 14.65 12.65
N LYS A 166 -11.43 13.73 13.52
CA LYS A 166 -11.84 13.69 14.93
C LYS A 166 -10.98 14.66 15.75
N GLU A 167 -11.38 14.99 16.97
CA GLU A 167 -10.65 15.97 17.82
C GLU A 167 -9.17 15.61 18.05
N SER A 168 -8.85 14.32 18.10
CA SER A 168 -7.48 13.83 18.27
C SER A 168 -6.69 13.72 16.95
N ASP A 169 -7.31 13.97 15.80
CA ASP A 169 -6.67 13.82 14.50
C ASP A 169 -5.87 15.06 14.12
N LYS A 170 -4.63 14.84 13.66
CA LYS A 170 -3.83 15.86 12.97
C LYS A 170 -3.99 15.69 11.46
N TYR A 171 -4.44 16.74 10.78
CA TYR A 171 -4.51 16.74 9.31
C TYR A 171 -3.13 16.47 8.69
N LYS A 172 -3.10 15.59 7.69
CA LYS A 172 -1.92 15.32 6.87
C LYS A 172 -2.35 15.20 5.42
N THR A 173 -1.62 15.85 4.53
CA THR A 173 -1.71 15.65 3.10
C THR A 173 -1.25 14.25 2.72
N LYS A 174 -1.64 13.80 1.53
CA LYS A 174 -1.22 12.50 1.01
C LYS A 174 0.30 12.43 0.78
N ILE A 175 0.92 13.55 0.40
CA ILE A 175 2.37 13.73 0.29
C ILE A 175 3.06 13.53 1.65
N GLU A 176 2.52 14.12 2.72
CA GLU A 176 3.05 13.93 4.08
C GLU A 176 2.90 12.47 4.52
N LEU A 177 1.76 11.83 4.26
CA LEU A 177 1.55 10.41 4.55
C LEU A 177 2.56 9.52 3.82
N ALA A 178 2.83 9.77 2.54
CA ALA A 178 3.84 9.04 1.78
C ALA A 178 5.25 9.25 2.34
N SER A 179 5.59 10.49 2.71
CA SER A 179 6.88 10.83 3.34
C SER A 179 7.08 10.11 4.67
N GLU A 180 6.02 9.99 5.48
CA GLU A 180 6.05 9.22 6.71
C GLU A 180 6.17 7.72 6.47
N ILE A 181 5.49 7.19 5.44
CA ILE A 181 5.61 5.77 5.09
C ILE A 181 7.06 5.45 4.70
N ILE A 182 7.70 6.29 3.89
CA ILE A 182 9.11 6.12 3.51
C ILE A 182 10.00 6.16 4.75
N THR A 183 9.78 7.13 5.63
CA THR A 183 10.53 7.26 6.90
C THR A 183 10.37 6.01 7.76
N GLU A 184 9.13 5.54 7.99
CA GLU A 184 8.85 4.32 8.76
C GLU A 184 9.54 3.08 8.18
N LEU A 185 9.58 2.93 6.86
CA LEU A 185 10.22 1.79 6.22
C LEU A 185 11.75 1.82 6.37
N ILE A 186 12.37 2.97 6.20
CA ILE A 186 13.82 3.15 6.38
C ILE A 186 14.20 2.90 7.85
N GLU A 187 13.48 3.49 8.79
CA GLU A 187 13.70 3.30 10.23
C GLU A 187 13.47 1.84 10.66
N SER A 188 12.57 1.13 9.97
CA SER A 188 12.35 -0.30 10.17
C SER A 188 13.44 -1.18 9.51
N GLY A 189 14.41 -0.58 8.82
CA GLY A 189 15.57 -1.26 8.22
C GLY A 189 15.30 -1.92 6.87
N PHE A 190 14.34 -1.42 6.08
CA PHE A 190 14.20 -1.86 4.69
C PHE A 190 15.29 -1.23 3.82
N ASN A 191 15.93 -2.05 2.97
CA ASN A 191 16.88 -1.59 1.96
C ASN A 191 16.12 -1.13 0.72
N ILE A 192 15.91 0.18 0.56
CA ILE A 192 15.19 0.76 -0.58
C ILE A 192 16.21 1.38 -1.54
N GLU A 193 16.26 0.88 -2.78
CA GLU A 193 17.17 1.42 -3.80
C GLU A 193 16.50 2.48 -4.68
N LEU A 194 15.21 2.30 -4.95
CA LEU A 194 14.48 3.08 -5.94
C LEU A 194 13.06 3.35 -5.45
N VAL A 195 12.59 4.58 -5.62
CA VAL A 195 11.19 4.96 -5.37
C VAL A 195 10.49 5.30 -6.68
N LEU A 196 9.33 4.67 -6.90
CA LEU A 196 8.42 4.95 -8.00
C LEU A 196 7.15 5.62 -7.47
N ALA A 197 6.71 6.69 -8.13
CA ALA A 197 5.46 7.36 -7.79
C ALA A 197 4.88 8.11 -9.01
N ASP A 198 3.58 8.39 -8.96
CA ASP A 198 2.89 9.13 -10.02
C ASP A 198 3.13 10.65 -9.94
N SER A 199 2.41 11.42 -10.76
CA SER A 199 2.59 12.87 -10.87
C SER A 199 2.13 13.64 -9.66
N LEU A 200 1.25 13.10 -8.83
CA LEU A 200 0.87 13.77 -7.59
C LEU A 200 2.08 13.93 -6.67
N TYR A 201 2.95 12.92 -6.62
CA TYR A 201 4.16 12.93 -5.83
C TYR A 201 5.34 13.56 -6.58
N GLY A 202 5.47 13.29 -7.89
CA GLY A 202 6.58 13.81 -8.68
C GLY A 202 6.56 15.33 -8.88
N GLU A 203 5.38 15.96 -8.81
CA GLU A 203 5.24 17.42 -8.84
C GLU A 203 5.42 18.08 -7.46
N SER A 204 5.61 17.28 -6.39
CA SER A 204 5.79 17.79 -5.04
C SER A 204 7.26 17.98 -4.68
N SER A 205 7.69 19.24 -4.57
CA SER A 205 9.05 19.57 -4.11
C SER A 205 9.35 19.03 -2.70
N GLN A 206 8.34 18.98 -1.81
CA GLN A 206 8.47 18.39 -0.48
C GLN A 206 8.78 16.89 -0.56
N PHE A 207 8.08 16.16 -1.42
CA PHE A 207 8.31 14.72 -1.60
C PHE A 207 9.71 14.46 -2.18
N ILE A 208 10.09 15.17 -3.24
CA ILE A 208 11.42 15.02 -3.85
C ILE A 208 12.55 15.36 -2.87
N ARG A 209 12.37 16.41 -2.06
CA ARG A 209 13.33 16.76 -1.01
C ARG A 209 13.48 15.63 0.02
N LYS A 210 12.37 15.00 0.42
CA LYS A 210 12.39 13.87 1.35
C LYS A 210 13.15 12.66 0.79
N LEU A 211 12.99 12.37 -0.51
CA LEU A 211 13.76 11.32 -1.18
C LEU A 211 15.27 11.65 -1.20
N ALA A 212 15.61 12.92 -1.47
CA ALA A 212 16.99 13.38 -1.48
C ALA A 212 17.65 13.34 -0.09
N GLU A 213 16.91 13.66 0.98
CA GLU A 213 17.37 13.56 2.37
C GLU A 213 17.86 12.14 2.71
N TYR A 214 17.15 11.12 2.23
CA TYR A 214 17.53 9.72 2.39
C TYR A 214 18.45 9.19 1.29
N LYS A 215 18.85 10.04 0.33
CA LYS A 215 19.68 9.66 -0.83
C LYS A 215 19.10 8.51 -1.65
N LEU A 216 17.77 8.45 -1.76
CA LEU A 216 17.08 7.41 -2.53
C LEU A 216 17.12 7.73 -4.03
N GLY A 217 17.36 6.71 -4.85
CA GLY A 217 17.06 6.79 -6.28
C GLY A 217 15.56 6.93 -6.49
N TYR A 218 15.13 7.63 -7.53
CA TYR A 218 13.71 7.75 -7.84
C TYR A 218 13.42 7.92 -9.32
N VAL A 219 12.24 7.42 -9.72
CA VAL A 219 11.62 7.72 -11.01
C VAL A 219 10.17 8.08 -10.71
N VAL A 220 9.83 9.34 -10.95
CA VAL A 220 8.50 9.88 -10.68
C VAL A 220 7.90 10.46 -11.96
N ALA A 221 6.60 10.32 -12.13
CA ALA A 221 5.93 10.99 -13.23
C ALA A 221 5.80 12.50 -12.94
N ILE A 222 5.73 13.31 -13.99
CA ILE A 222 5.35 14.73 -13.95
C ILE A 222 4.36 14.98 -15.07
N ARG A 223 3.51 16.00 -14.95
CA ARG A 223 2.58 16.34 -16.05
C ARG A 223 3.33 17.06 -17.17
N SER A 224 2.79 17.03 -18.37
CA SER A 224 3.36 17.73 -19.55
C SER A 224 3.43 19.24 -19.39
N ASN A 225 2.60 19.83 -18.52
CA ASN A 225 2.60 21.25 -18.21
C ASN A 225 3.50 21.63 -17.02
N HIS A 226 4.32 20.69 -16.52
CA HIS A 226 5.25 20.95 -15.44
C HIS A 226 6.36 21.91 -15.91
N GLY A 227 6.50 23.06 -15.24
CA GLY A 227 7.50 24.07 -15.56
C GLY A 227 8.83 23.83 -14.84
N VAL A 228 9.94 23.93 -15.58
CA VAL A 228 11.30 23.88 -15.03
C VAL A 228 11.96 25.25 -15.15
N TRP A 229 12.44 25.80 -14.03
CA TRP A 229 13.16 27.07 -14.03
C TRP A 229 14.54 26.93 -14.68
N LEU A 230 14.77 27.76 -15.70
CA LEU A 230 16.01 27.82 -16.46
C LEU A 230 16.74 29.15 -16.22
N PRO A 231 18.06 29.14 -15.97
CA PRO A 231 18.86 30.35 -15.98
C PRO A 231 18.80 31.06 -17.35
N ALA A 232 18.90 32.39 -17.34
CA ALA A 232 18.90 33.19 -18.55
C ALA A 232 19.97 32.71 -19.55
N GLY A 233 19.59 32.63 -20.83
CA GLY A 233 20.46 32.17 -21.92
C GLY A 233 20.57 30.64 -22.08
N GLN A 234 20.03 29.85 -21.15
CA GLN A 234 19.94 28.39 -21.33
C GLN A 234 18.72 28.01 -22.17
N ARG A 235 18.85 26.91 -22.93
CA ARG A 235 17.81 26.39 -23.82
C ARG A 235 17.45 24.95 -23.45
N VAL A 236 16.22 24.56 -23.75
CA VAL A 236 15.76 23.16 -23.67
C VAL A 236 16.22 22.44 -24.94
N ARG A 237 16.73 21.22 -24.80
CA ARG A 237 17.11 20.34 -25.91
C ARG A 237 16.54 18.96 -25.68
N ALA A 238 16.07 18.31 -26.73
CA ALA A 238 15.61 16.93 -26.69
C ALA A 238 16.60 16.05 -27.45
N ASN A 239 16.98 14.92 -26.85
CA ASN A 239 17.73 13.91 -27.56
C ASN A 239 16.85 13.22 -28.61
N LYS A 240 17.48 12.49 -29.55
CA LYS A 240 16.77 11.67 -30.52
C LYS A 240 15.93 10.61 -29.79
N TRP A 241 14.76 10.30 -30.35
CA TRP A 241 13.93 9.20 -29.88
C TRP A 241 14.68 7.87 -30.00
N CYS A 242 14.68 7.11 -28.91
CA CYS A 242 15.14 5.73 -28.86
C CYS A 242 13.93 4.80 -28.80
N LYS A 243 13.81 3.89 -29.77
CA LYS A 243 12.77 2.86 -29.79
C LYS A 243 13.13 1.75 -28.80
N PHE A 244 12.16 1.28 -28.02
CA PHE A 244 12.30 0.11 -27.16
C PHE A 244 11.02 -0.71 -27.13
N GLU A 245 11.16 -2.00 -26.83
CA GLU A 245 10.01 -2.89 -26.64
C GLU A 245 9.63 -2.91 -25.16
N ARG A 246 8.38 -2.57 -24.85
CA ARG A 246 7.82 -2.67 -23.51
C ARG A 246 7.00 -3.95 -23.42
N THR A 247 7.39 -4.86 -22.53
CA THR A 247 6.59 -6.03 -22.18
C THR A 247 5.73 -5.75 -20.95
N PHE A 248 4.43 -6.01 -21.06
CA PHE A 248 3.46 -5.86 -19.96
C PHE A 248 3.34 -7.16 -19.16
N SER A 249 2.72 -7.08 -17.98
CA SER A 249 2.49 -8.24 -17.10
C SER A 249 1.65 -9.35 -17.74
N ASN A 250 0.85 -9.04 -18.76
CA ASN A 250 0.07 -10.00 -19.55
C ASN A 250 0.86 -10.57 -20.75
N GLN A 251 2.18 -10.40 -20.77
CA GLN A 251 3.11 -10.82 -21.84
C GLN A 251 2.89 -10.17 -23.20
N LYS A 252 1.92 -9.26 -23.34
CA LYS A 252 1.82 -8.43 -24.55
C LYS A 252 3.02 -7.49 -24.58
N SER A 253 3.52 -7.22 -25.78
CA SER A 253 4.52 -6.20 -26.00
C SER A 253 3.99 -5.06 -26.85
N GLU A 254 4.52 -3.87 -26.62
CA GLU A 254 4.23 -2.67 -27.39
C GLU A 254 5.55 -1.92 -27.63
N ILE A 255 5.72 -1.45 -28.85
CA ILE A 255 6.82 -0.55 -29.18
C ILE A 255 6.55 0.81 -28.54
N ARG A 256 7.54 1.33 -27.82
CA ARG A 256 7.53 2.68 -27.27
C ARG A 256 8.80 3.41 -27.63
N TYR A 257 8.75 4.72 -27.45
CA TYR A 257 9.86 5.63 -27.71
C TYR A 257 10.18 6.38 -26.43
N ILE A 258 11.47 6.54 -26.15
CA ILE A 258 11.98 7.29 -25.01
C ILE A 258 13.03 8.29 -25.45
N ARG A 259 13.05 9.49 -24.86
CA ARG A 259 14.13 10.47 -25.04
C ARG A 259 14.41 11.23 -23.75
N GLU A 260 15.65 11.66 -23.57
CA GLU A 260 16.03 12.59 -22.50
C GLU A 260 15.74 14.03 -22.95
N ILE A 261 15.10 14.80 -22.07
CA ILE A 261 14.92 16.24 -22.20
C ILE A 261 15.93 16.94 -21.29
N ILE A 262 16.80 17.74 -21.90
CA ILE A 262 17.88 18.44 -21.23
C ILE A 262 17.49 19.91 -21.07
N TYR A 263 17.10 20.27 -19.85
CA TYR A 263 16.85 21.64 -19.44
C TYR A 263 18.19 22.36 -19.16
N GLY A 264 18.72 23.02 -20.19
CA GLY A 264 19.98 23.76 -20.10
C GLY A 264 21.21 22.85 -20.18
N LYS A 265 21.94 22.70 -19.07
CA LYS A 265 23.05 21.74 -18.93
C LYS A 265 22.58 20.47 -18.23
N LYS A 266 23.19 19.33 -18.53
CA LYS A 266 22.88 18.05 -17.87
C LYS A 266 23.16 18.14 -16.37
N ARG A 267 22.25 17.58 -15.57
CA ARG A 267 22.31 17.58 -14.10
C ARG A 267 22.12 16.15 -13.58
N ALA A 268 22.27 15.95 -12.27
CA ALA A 268 22.01 14.66 -11.63
C ALA A 268 20.55 14.21 -11.80
N ILE A 269 19.61 15.15 -11.72
CA ILE A 269 18.20 14.92 -12.07
C ILE A 269 18.07 15.04 -13.59
N THR A 270 17.54 13.99 -14.21
CA THR A 270 17.28 13.92 -15.64
C THR A 270 15.79 13.83 -15.89
N TYR A 271 15.35 14.34 -17.03
CA TYR A 271 13.94 14.35 -17.43
C TYR A 271 13.79 13.51 -18.67
N TRP A 272 12.74 12.69 -18.69
CA TRP A 272 12.52 11.72 -19.75
C TRP A 272 11.09 11.80 -20.23
N GLU A 273 10.94 11.72 -21.55
CA GLU A 273 9.64 11.58 -22.19
C GLU A 273 9.51 10.17 -22.74
N ILE A 274 8.32 9.60 -22.57
CA ILE A 274 7.98 8.27 -23.07
C ILE A 274 6.66 8.37 -23.81
N THR A 275 6.62 7.89 -25.06
CA THR A 275 5.42 7.91 -25.90
C THR A 275 5.26 6.61 -26.69
N THR A 276 4.05 6.32 -27.13
CA THR A 276 3.76 5.29 -28.14
C THR A 276 3.88 5.83 -29.57
N ASP A 277 3.81 7.16 -29.73
CA ASP A 277 3.86 7.84 -31.02
C ASP A 277 4.76 9.09 -30.91
N PRO A 278 5.94 9.09 -31.56
CA PRO A 278 6.87 10.21 -31.51
C PRO A 278 6.49 11.36 -32.46
N GLU A 279 5.56 11.16 -33.40
CA GLU A 279 5.19 12.16 -34.42
C GLU A 279 4.09 13.11 -33.92
N THR A 280 3.22 12.64 -33.03
CA THR A 280 2.05 13.40 -32.54
C THR A 280 2.26 14.06 -31.17
N MET A 281 3.45 13.90 -30.57
CA MET A 281 3.81 14.61 -29.34
C MET A 281 4.05 16.11 -29.61
N PRO A 282 3.56 17.02 -28.74
CA PRO A 282 3.79 18.45 -28.88
C PRO A 282 5.26 18.87 -28.75
#